data_AF-A0A920B410-F1
#
_entry.id   AF-A0A920B410-F1
#
_cell.length_a   1.000
_cell.length_b   1.000
_cell.length_c   1.000
_cell.angle_alpha   90.00
_cell.angle_beta   90.00
_cell.angle_gamma   90.00
#
_symmetry.space_group_name_H-M   'P 1'
#
loop_
_entity.id
_entity.type
_entity.pdbx_description
1 polymer ?
#
loop_
_entity_poly.entity_id
_entity_poly.type
_entity_poly.pdbx_seq_one_letter_code
_entity_poly.pdbx_strand_id
1 'polypeptide(L)'
;MTSVNNRPEILSKLGVGSGLDTSALIESLVEAEIAGPKEQLEQRESDFSARISAFSQIKNNLKVFKDNLEIIQSNNSLGYQGTTSDSTIATFSANGNSAASAINSQLTVSSLATAHTLTGPSLSSPNNTVGARTLSIAFGTWSADPTQGGGQSHTSNGMSTISVTATSTTTLNQLRDMINNAATDSNNDGEQDVIASVLYDGSNYMLSLKSQFGAANEMKITDNHASSPVYAYDTTDGAQLTQRVAGTDSSFTVDGISMTRDSNSIDDLYSGMTLDLLKTSGTAITIKSEVDLDAAQTSIQDFVTTYNDVMTHWKILELQTMMMKTRNFSWRFIVKKYSK
;
A
#
# COMPACT_ATOMS: atom_id res chain seq x y z
N MET A 1 36.33 24.54 -84.37
CA MET A 1 37.80 24.57 -84.48
C MET A 1 38.29 25.27 -83.23
N THR A 2 39.01 24.70 -82.28
CA THR A 2 39.86 23.50 -82.13
C THR A 2 39.93 23.26 -80.61
N SER A 3 39.78 22.03 -80.11
CA SER A 3 40.88 21.26 -79.47
C SER A 3 41.93 22.16 -78.81
N VAL A 4 42.22 22.09 -77.51
CA VAL A 4 43.12 21.06 -76.97
C VAL A 4 42.78 20.66 -75.53
N ASN A 5 42.81 19.35 -75.37
CA ASN A 5 42.71 18.51 -74.19
C ASN A 5 44.02 18.58 -73.38
N ASN A 6 44.02 19.09 -72.14
CA ASN A 6 45.22 19.15 -71.28
C ASN A 6 45.13 18.27 -70.01
N ARG A 7 44.46 17.12 -70.11
CA ARG A 7 44.93 15.90 -69.42
C ARG A 7 45.77 15.13 -70.43
N PRO A 8 47.08 15.39 -70.56
CA PRO A 8 48.04 14.40 -70.03
C PRO A 8 49.48 14.94 -69.85
N GLU A 9 49.94 15.39 -68.67
CA GLU A 9 51.41 15.43 -68.42
C GLU A 9 51.86 15.19 -66.97
N ILE A 10 50.97 15.17 -65.97
CA ILE A 10 51.34 14.76 -64.61
C ILE A 10 51.21 13.23 -64.42
N LEU A 11 50.33 12.58 -65.17
CA LEU A 11 50.07 11.13 -65.07
C LEU A 11 51.11 10.26 -65.80
N SER A 12 51.89 10.82 -66.74
CA SER A 12 52.95 10.07 -67.44
C SER A 12 54.30 10.08 -66.73
N LYS A 13 54.51 10.95 -65.73
CA LYS A 13 55.72 10.96 -64.87
C LYS A 13 55.50 10.34 -63.49
N LEU A 14 54.29 9.91 -63.16
CA LEU A 14 53.96 9.25 -61.90
C LEU A 14 53.48 7.81 -62.07
N GLY A 15 53.64 7.25 -63.27
CA GLY A 15 53.11 5.94 -63.63
C GLY A 15 54.19 4.92 -64.02
N VAL A 16 55.21 4.69 -63.19
CA VAL A 16 55.92 3.39 -63.15
C VAL A 16 56.71 3.27 -61.86
N GLY A 17 56.21 2.48 -60.91
CA GLY A 17 57.06 1.87 -59.88
C GLY A 17 57.21 2.55 -58.51
N SER A 18 56.50 3.63 -58.18
CA SER A 18 56.40 4.04 -56.76
C SER A 18 55.18 3.40 -56.13
N GLY A 19 55.38 2.44 -55.21
CA GLY A 19 54.36 1.91 -54.31
C GLY A 19 53.82 2.93 -53.31
N LEU A 20 53.59 4.16 -53.77
CA LEU A 20 52.87 5.19 -53.05
C LEU A 20 51.39 4.88 -53.28
N ASP A 21 50.78 4.29 -52.26
CA ASP A 21 49.34 4.10 -52.21
C ASP A 21 48.70 5.50 -52.16
N THR A 22 48.34 6.01 -53.33
CA THR A 22 47.71 7.32 -53.46
C THR A 22 46.41 7.40 -52.67
N SER A 23 45.77 6.26 -52.41
CA SER A 23 44.59 6.15 -51.55
C SER A 23 44.96 6.44 -50.10
N ALA A 24 46.02 5.83 -49.58
CA ALA A 24 46.53 6.09 -48.22
C ALA A 24 47.00 7.55 -48.03
N LEU A 25 47.60 8.16 -49.06
CA LEU A 25 47.99 9.57 -49.01
C LEU A 25 46.77 10.50 -48.99
N ILE A 26 45.74 10.21 -49.80
CA ILE A 26 44.48 10.96 -49.79
C ILE A 26 43.75 10.79 -48.45
N GLU A 27 43.71 9.57 -47.89
CA GLU A 27 43.12 9.30 -46.57
C GLU A 27 43.83 10.08 -45.46
N SER A 28 45.17 10.11 -45.43
CA SER A 28 45.92 10.86 -44.41
C SER A 28 45.75 12.38 -44.52
N LEU A 29 45.64 12.92 -45.75
CA LEU A 29 45.31 14.33 -45.99
C LEU A 29 43.88 14.65 -45.56
N VAL A 30 42.92 13.77 -45.85
CA VAL A 30 41.53 13.93 -45.42
C VAL A 30 41.41 13.84 -43.90
N GLU A 31 42.07 12.87 -43.25
CA GLU A 31 42.12 12.74 -41.78
C GLU A 31 42.71 13.98 -41.13
N ALA A 32 43.82 14.51 -41.64
CA ALA A 32 44.44 15.73 -41.12
C ALA A 32 43.52 16.96 -41.28
N GLU A 33 42.82 17.08 -42.41
CA GLU A 33 41.88 18.18 -42.67
C GLU A 33 40.64 18.11 -41.75
N ILE A 34 40.13 16.90 -41.45
CA ILE A 34 38.94 16.73 -40.60
C ILE A 34 39.26 16.62 -39.10
N ALA A 35 40.51 16.39 -38.70
CA ALA A 35 40.90 16.16 -37.30
C ALA A 35 40.53 17.34 -36.38
N GLY A 36 40.82 18.58 -36.80
CA GLY A 36 40.50 19.77 -36.00
C GLY A 36 38.99 19.98 -35.79
N PRO A 37 38.17 19.99 -36.86
CA PRO A 37 36.71 20.03 -36.74
C PRO A 37 36.13 18.87 -35.92
N LYS A 38 36.67 17.65 -36.07
CA LYS A 38 36.25 16.46 -35.31
C LYS A 38 36.53 16.63 -33.82
N GLU A 39 37.73 17.04 -33.42
CA GLU A 39 38.09 17.27 -32.02
C GLU A 39 37.20 18.35 -31.37
N GLN A 40 36.86 19.42 -32.10
CA GLN A 40 35.94 20.45 -31.62
C GLN A 40 34.52 19.91 -31.41
N LEU A 41 34.04 19.04 -32.30
CA LEU A 41 32.73 18.41 -32.17
C LEU A 41 32.69 17.42 -31.00
N GLU A 42 33.71 16.59 -30.82
CA GLU A 42 33.86 15.68 -29.68
C GLU A 42 33.93 16.43 -28.35
N GLN A 43 34.66 17.55 -28.29
CA GLN A 43 34.67 18.42 -27.10
C GLN A 43 33.29 19.03 -26.81
N ARG A 44 32.57 19.47 -27.84
CA ARG A 44 31.20 20.00 -27.69
C ARG A 44 30.23 18.92 -27.22
N GLU A 45 30.33 17.71 -27.76
CA GLU A 45 29.53 16.57 -27.36
C GLU A 45 29.77 16.21 -25.89
N SER A 46 31.04 16.14 -25.48
CA SER A 46 31.43 15.92 -24.08
C SER A 46 30.88 17.02 -23.15
N ASP A 47 31.01 18.30 -23.53
CA ASP A 47 30.46 19.43 -22.77
C ASP A 47 28.92 19.37 -22.66
N PHE A 48 28.22 19.02 -23.74
CA PHE A 48 26.75 18.86 -23.71
C PHE A 48 26.32 17.67 -22.85
N SER A 49 27.01 16.54 -22.94
CA SER A 49 26.75 15.36 -22.11
C SER A 49 26.93 15.67 -20.61
N ALA A 50 28.00 16.40 -20.26
CA ALA A 50 28.23 16.86 -18.89
C ALA A 50 27.12 17.81 -18.40
N ARG A 51 26.66 18.74 -19.25
CA ARG A 51 25.53 19.63 -18.93
C ARG A 51 24.22 18.87 -18.72
N ILE A 52 23.91 17.92 -19.60
CA ILE A 52 22.70 17.08 -19.48
C ILE A 52 22.72 16.31 -18.17
N SER A 53 23.86 15.74 -17.81
CA SER A 53 24.04 15.02 -16.54
C SER A 53 23.83 15.96 -15.34
N ALA A 54 24.43 17.16 -15.37
CA ALA A 54 24.26 18.15 -14.30
C ALA A 54 22.80 18.65 -14.18
N PHE A 55 22.10 18.91 -15.29
CA PHE A 55 20.68 19.26 -15.27
C PHE A 55 19.81 18.12 -14.74
N SER A 56 20.16 16.86 -15.04
CA SER A 56 19.46 15.69 -14.52
C SER A 56 19.60 15.59 -13.00
N GLN A 57 20.79 15.86 -12.46
CA GLN A 57 21.02 15.93 -11.01
C GLN A 57 20.20 17.05 -10.36
N ILE A 58 20.21 18.25 -10.93
CA ILE A 58 19.40 19.38 -10.41
C ILE A 58 17.90 19.03 -10.43
N LYS A 59 17.42 18.43 -11.52
CA LYS A 59 16.01 18.00 -11.64
C LYS A 59 15.65 16.99 -10.56
N ASN A 60 16.50 16.00 -10.31
CA ASN A 60 16.27 15.01 -9.25
C ASN A 60 16.26 15.66 -7.86
N ASN A 61 17.23 16.54 -7.57
CA ASN A 61 17.28 17.23 -6.28
C ASN A 61 16.07 18.14 -6.07
N LEU A 62 15.60 18.83 -7.11
CA LEU A 62 14.38 19.64 -7.05
C LEU A 62 13.13 18.78 -6.84
N LYS A 63 13.08 17.58 -7.43
CA LYS A 63 12.00 16.62 -7.18
C LYS A 63 12.02 16.18 -5.72
N VAL A 64 13.16 15.77 -5.18
CA VAL A 64 13.29 15.37 -3.76
C VAL A 64 12.91 16.53 -2.84
N PHE A 65 13.34 17.76 -3.15
CA PHE A 65 12.95 18.96 -2.40
C PHE A 65 11.43 19.18 -2.42
N LYS A 66 10.80 19.03 -3.59
CA LYS A 66 9.35 19.11 -3.73
C LYS A 66 8.65 18.03 -2.92
N ASP A 67 9.10 16.78 -3.01
CA ASP A 67 8.52 15.65 -2.28
C ASP A 67 8.63 15.89 -0.76
N ASN A 68 9.77 16.38 -0.26
CA ASN A 68 9.96 16.75 1.15
C ASN A 68 9.07 17.92 1.59
N LEU A 69 8.88 18.93 0.72
CA LEU A 69 7.92 20.01 0.97
C LEU A 69 6.48 19.51 1.00
N GLU A 70 6.10 18.61 0.08
CA GLU A 70 4.79 17.97 0.07
C GLU A 70 4.59 17.15 1.35
N ILE A 71 5.60 16.43 1.84
CA ILE A 71 5.55 15.73 3.13
C ILE A 71 5.30 16.72 4.28
N ILE A 72 6.01 17.85 4.33
CA ILE A 72 5.83 18.86 5.39
C ILE A 72 4.48 19.59 5.27
N GLN A 73 3.97 19.82 4.05
CA GLN A 73 2.69 20.48 3.82
C GLN A 73 1.48 19.55 4.01
N SER A 74 1.61 18.30 3.58
CA SER A 74 0.54 17.30 3.64
C SER A 74 0.47 16.62 5.01
N ASN A 75 1.61 16.43 5.67
CA ASN A 75 1.64 15.99 7.04
C ASN A 75 1.69 17.20 7.97
N ASN A 76 0.64 17.41 8.79
CA ASN A 76 0.92 17.90 10.14
C ASN A 76 1.51 16.72 10.94
N SER A 77 2.57 16.06 10.46
CA SER A 77 3.30 15.00 11.20
C SER A 77 4.02 15.57 12.42
N LEU A 78 4.01 16.91 12.55
CA LEU A 78 4.20 17.62 13.82
C LEU A 78 3.03 17.45 14.82
N GLY A 79 2.06 16.61 14.48
CA GLY A 79 0.89 16.31 15.30
C GLY A 79 1.25 15.41 16.47
N TYR A 80 0.22 15.01 17.20
CA TYR A 80 0.40 14.10 18.30
C TYR A 80 0.67 12.68 17.79
N GLN A 81 1.63 11.99 18.39
CA GLN A 81 1.86 10.56 18.25
C GLN A 81 1.26 9.82 19.45
N GLY A 82 0.56 8.72 19.17
CA GLY A 82 0.13 7.77 20.19
C GLY A 82 1.25 6.80 20.57
N THR A 83 1.43 6.55 21.85
CA THR A 83 2.31 5.50 22.36
C THR A 83 1.62 4.70 23.46
N THR A 84 2.17 3.52 23.72
CA THR A 84 1.70 2.57 24.73
C THR A 84 2.92 2.08 25.51
N SER A 85 2.77 1.82 26.80
CA SER A 85 3.83 1.20 27.59
C SER A 85 4.02 -0.29 27.26
N ASP A 86 3.04 -0.93 26.62
CA ASP A 86 3.12 -2.33 26.16
C ASP A 86 2.32 -2.53 24.87
N SER A 87 3.02 -2.56 23.74
CA SER A 87 2.42 -2.75 22.41
C SER A 87 1.99 -4.17 22.12
N THR A 88 2.23 -5.13 23.02
CA THR A 88 1.70 -6.50 22.89
C THR A 88 0.28 -6.63 23.43
N ILE A 89 -0.14 -5.67 24.26
CA ILE A 89 -1.49 -5.60 24.84
C ILE A 89 -2.40 -4.74 23.99
N ALA A 90 -1.94 -3.54 23.61
CA ALA A 90 -2.70 -2.62 22.78
C ALA A 90 -1.77 -1.67 22.04
N THR A 91 -2.16 -1.25 20.83
CA THR A 91 -1.53 -0.13 20.11
C THR A 91 -2.40 1.11 20.23
N PHE A 92 -1.76 2.27 20.34
CA PHE A 92 -2.46 3.55 20.39
C PHE A 92 -1.79 4.48 19.39
N SER A 93 -2.55 4.97 18.41
CA SER A 93 -2.00 5.69 17.27
C SER A 93 -2.88 6.89 16.91
N ALA A 94 -2.29 7.90 16.28
CA ALA A 94 -3.01 9.07 15.82
C ALA A 94 -3.52 8.87 14.39
N ASN A 95 -4.78 9.23 14.15
CA ASN A 95 -5.43 9.19 12.85
C ASN A 95 -5.08 10.45 12.06
N GLY A 96 -3.85 10.52 11.59
CA GLY A 96 -3.32 11.70 10.87
C GLY A 96 -3.36 12.97 11.72
N ASN A 97 -3.88 14.06 11.15
CA ASN A 97 -3.81 15.41 11.74
C ASN A 97 -4.91 15.71 12.78
N SER A 98 -5.77 14.74 13.12
CA SER A 98 -6.96 14.98 13.96
C SER A 98 -6.71 14.84 15.45
N ALA A 99 -5.57 14.26 15.85
CA ALA A 99 -5.22 14.12 17.26
C ALA A 99 -4.95 15.51 17.87
N ALA A 100 -5.86 15.96 18.72
CA ALA A 100 -5.93 17.36 19.13
C ALA A 100 -5.36 17.65 20.53
N SER A 101 -4.91 16.63 21.28
CA SER A 101 -4.58 16.82 22.70
C SER A 101 -3.60 15.79 23.24
N ALA A 102 -2.83 16.23 24.24
CA ALA A 102 -2.01 15.34 25.04
C ALA A 102 -2.89 14.39 25.84
N ILE A 103 -2.53 13.11 25.84
CA ILE A 103 -3.24 12.06 26.57
C ILE A 103 -2.22 11.35 27.46
N ASN A 104 -2.63 11.01 28.67
CA ASN A 104 -1.88 10.13 29.56
C ASN A 104 -2.87 9.42 30.46
N SER A 105 -3.22 8.19 30.09
CA SER A 105 -4.27 7.42 30.74
C SER A 105 -3.83 5.99 31.00
N GLN A 106 -4.45 5.38 32.00
CA GLN A 106 -4.26 3.98 32.37
C GLN A 106 -5.32 3.11 31.69
N LEU A 107 -4.89 2.16 30.87
CA LEU A 107 -5.71 1.20 30.16
C LEU A 107 -5.59 -0.18 30.81
N THR A 108 -6.71 -0.84 31.09
CA THR A 108 -6.74 -2.28 31.43
C THR A 108 -7.72 -3.00 30.51
N VAL A 109 -7.27 -4.04 29.83
CA VAL A 109 -8.08 -4.79 28.86
C VAL A 109 -8.62 -6.05 29.53
N SER A 110 -9.94 -6.12 29.72
CA SER A 110 -10.58 -7.24 30.42
C SER A 110 -10.94 -8.37 29.46
N SER A 111 -11.50 -8.04 28.29
CA SER A 111 -11.83 -8.99 27.23
C SER A 111 -11.67 -8.34 25.86
N LEU A 112 -11.36 -9.16 24.85
CA LEU A 112 -11.39 -8.75 23.45
C LEU A 112 -12.75 -9.08 22.85
N ALA A 113 -13.15 -8.27 21.86
CA ALA A 113 -14.31 -8.57 21.07
C ALA A 113 -14.07 -9.85 20.26
N THR A 114 -15.08 -10.71 20.19
CA THR A 114 -15.07 -11.94 19.40
C THR A 114 -16.20 -11.93 18.38
N ALA A 115 -15.93 -12.52 17.22
CA ALA A 115 -16.91 -12.68 16.16
C ALA A 115 -17.64 -14.00 16.31
N HIS A 116 -18.96 -13.98 16.16
CA HIS A 116 -19.78 -15.18 16.23
C HIS A 116 -19.41 -16.13 15.10
N THR A 117 -19.07 -17.37 15.46
CA THR A 117 -18.63 -18.39 14.51
C THR A 117 -19.51 -19.63 14.61
N LEU A 118 -20.17 -19.98 13.51
CA LEU A 118 -21.02 -21.15 13.38
C LEU A 118 -20.43 -22.15 12.38
N THR A 119 -20.54 -23.44 12.68
CA THR A 119 -20.17 -24.50 11.73
C THR A 119 -21.33 -25.41 11.40
N GLY A 120 -21.46 -25.75 10.11
CA GLY A 120 -22.44 -26.68 9.57
C GLY A 120 -22.09 -28.16 9.76
N PRO A 121 -22.92 -29.06 9.20
CA PRO A 121 -22.68 -30.49 9.26
C PRO A 121 -21.39 -30.89 8.54
N SER A 122 -20.80 -31.99 8.98
CA SER A 122 -19.62 -32.61 8.36
C SER A 122 -20.00 -33.35 7.07
N LEU A 123 -19.32 -33.05 5.99
CA LEU A 123 -19.45 -33.68 4.67
C LEU A 123 -18.11 -34.30 4.25
N SER A 124 -18.12 -35.42 3.51
CA SER A 124 -16.88 -36.10 3.12
C SER A 124 -16.11 -35.40 2.00
N SER A 125 -16.74 -34.46 1.29
CA SER A 125 -16.16 -33.70 0.18
C SER A 125 -16.75 -32.28 0.13
N PRO A 126 -15.98 -31.27 -0.26
CA PRO A 126 -16.52 -29.92 -0.49
C PRO A 126 -17.42 -29.85 -1.75
N ASN A 127 -17.50 -30.92 -2.53
CA ASN A 127 -18.39 -31.07 -3.67
C ASN A 127 -19.66 -31.87 -3.34
N ASN A 128 -19.84 -32.32 -2.10
CA ASN A 128 -21.13 -32.87 -1.68
C ASN A 128 -22.23 -31.81 -1.84
N THR A 129 -23.40 -32.25 -2.30
CA THR A 129 -24.55 -31.37 -2.46
C THR A 129 -25.14 -31.03 -1.10
N VAL A 130 -25.56 -29.78 -0.94
CA VAL A 130 -26.25 -29.30 0.26
C VAL A 130 -27.76 -29.42 0.13
N GLY A 131 -28.29 -29.87 -1.00
CA GLY A 131 -29.74 -29.97 -1.24
C GLY A 131 -30.41 -28.61 -1.47
N ALA A 132 -31.64 -28.64 -1.98
CA ALA A 132 -32.41 -27.43 -2.26
C ALA A 132 -32.89 -26.79 -0.95
N ARG A 133 -32.50 -25.53 -0.71
CA ARG A 133 -32.85 -24.78 0.49
C ARG A 133 -32.68 -23.28 0.28
N THR A 134 -33.38 -22.49 1.07
CA THR A 134 -33.13 -21.06 1.23
C THR A 134 -32.63 -20.82 2.64
N LEU A 135 -31.45 -20.21 2.74
CA LEU A 135 -30.89 -19.74 4.00
C LEU A 135 -31.16 -18.25 4.14
N SER A 136 -31.65 -17.84 5.30
CA SER A 136 -31.76 -16.42 5.66
C SER A 136 -30.88 -16.16 6.87
N ILE A 137 -29.91 -15.25 6.72
CA ILE A 137 -28.95 -14.89 7.76
C ILE A 137 -29.29 -13.46 8.21
N ALA A 138 -29.70 -13.32 9.47
CA ALA A 138 -29.94 -12.05 10.12
C ALA A 138 -28.96 -11.84 11.28
N PHE A 139 -28.73 -10.59 11.66
CA PHE A 139 -27.76 -10.21 12.68
C PHE A 139 -28.45 -9.53 13.86
N GLY A 140 -27.89 -9.70 15.06
CA GLY A 140 -28.48 -9.23 16.30
C GLY A 140 -27.87 -9.89 17.52
N THR A 141 -28.56 -9.79 18.65
CA THR A 141 -28.12 -10.38 19.92
C THR A 141 -29.02 -11.55 20.30
N TRP A 142 -28.42 -12.69 20.63
CA TRP A 142 -29.14 -13.79 21.29
C TRP A 142 -29.18 -13.59 22.81
N SER A 143 -30.33 -13.91 23.42
CA SER A 143 -30.44 -13.94 24.88
C SER A 143 -29.61 -15.06 25.53
N ALA A 144 -29.36 -16.13 24.77
CA ALA A 144 -28.48 -17.26 25.07
C ALA A 144 -28.34 -18.12 23.79
N ASP A 145 -27.37 -19.04 23.76
CA ASP A 145 -27.17 -19.96 22.63
C ASP A 145 -28.44 -20.80 22.35
N PRO A 146 -29.11 -20.63 21.19
CA PRO A 146 -30.34 -21.34 20.85
C PRO A 146 -30.18 -22.86 20.70
N THR A 147 -28.96 -23.38 20.61
CA THR A 147 -28.71 -24.84 20.56
C THR A 147 -28.90 -25.53 21.91
N GLN A 148 -28.88 -24.77 23.01
CA GLN A 148 -29.06 -25.31 24.37
C GLN A 148 -30.53 -25.57 24.74
N GLY A 149 -31.47 -25.18 23.86
CA GLY A 149 -32.90 -25.35 24.04
C GLY A 149 -33.55 -24.29 24.92
N GLY A 150 -34.85 -24.05 24.70
CA GLY A 150 -35.65 -23.04 25.40
C GLY A 150 -36.09 -21.88 24.49
N GLY A 151 -36.93 -20.99 25.01
CA GLY A 151 -37.50 -19.86 24.26
C GLY A 151 -36.53 -18.69 24.10
N GLN A 152 -35.29 -18.95 23.65
CA GLN A 152 -34.31 -17.89 23.39
C GLN A 152 -34.85 -16.90 22.36
N SER A 153 -34.56 -15.63 22.56
CA SER A 153 -34.94 -14.57 21.64
C SER A 153 -33.71 -14.01 20.95
N HIS A 154 -33.84 -13.76 19.65
CA HIS A 154 -32.89 -12.97 18.88
C HIS A 154 -33.48 -11.57 18.67
N THR A 155 -32.73 -10.55 19.08
CA THR A 155 -33.10 -9.14 18.86
C THR A 155 -32.27 -8.61 17.71
N SER A 156 -32.91 -8.26 16.59
CA SER A 156 -32.21 -7.75 15.41
C SER A 156 -31.51 -6.43 15.70
N ASN A 157 -30.30 -6.27 15.15
CA ASN A 157 -29.54 -5.01 15.18
C ASN A 157 -29.88 -4.05 14.01
N GLY A 158 -30.79 -4.44 13.11
CA GLY A 158 -31.19 -3.64 11.95
C GLY A 158 -30.31 -3.77 10.71
N MET A 159 -29.26 -4.60 10.72
CA MET A 159 -28.48 -4.92 9.53
C MET A 159 -29.31 -5.67 8.49
N SER A 160 -28.88 -5.61 7.23
CA SER A 160 -29.57 -6.26 6.12
C SER A 160 -29.56 -7.78 6.27
N THR A 161 -30.73 -8.39 6.07
CA THR A 161 -30.83 -9.85 6.02
C THR A 161 -30.26 -10.37 4.69
N ILE A 162 -29.33 -11.33 4.77
CA ILE A 162 -28.78 -12.03 3.62
C ILE A 162 -29.69 -13.22 3.30
N SER A 163 -30.03 -13.41 2.02
CA SER A 163 -30.87 -14.53 1.57
C SER A 163 -30.20 -15.27 0.41
N VAL A 164 -29.99 -16.57 0.58
CA VAL A 164 -29.34 -17.44 -0.41
C VAL A 164 -30.23 -18.64 -0.72
N THR A 165 -30.54 -18.85 -2.00
CA THR A 165 -31.35 -20.00 -2.46
C THR A 165 -30.51 -21.00 -3.23
N ALA A 166 -30.19 -22.13 -2.60
CA ALA A 166 -29.51 -23.27 -3.17
C ALA A 166 -30.49 -24.22 -3.90
N THR A 167 -30.00 -24.89 -4.94
CA THR A 167 -30.73 -25.94 -5.67
C THR A 167 -30.28 -27.32 -5.22
N SER A 168 -30.95 -28.38 -5.70
CA SER A 168 -30.59 -29.76 -5.37
C SER A 168 -29.17 -30.17 -5.81
N THR A 169 -28.57 -29.43 -6.74
CA THR A 169 -27.21 -29.67 -7.25
C THR A 169 -26.16 -28.74 -6.63
N THR A 170 -26.56 -27.75 -5.83
CA THR A 170 -25.61 -26.82 -5.18
C THR A 170 -24.68 -27.60 -4.27
N THR A 171 -23.37 -27.44 -4.45
CA THR A 171 -22.33 -28.04 -3.62
C THR A 171 -21.99 -27.18 -2.41
N LEU A 172 -21.27 -27.74 -1.42
CA LEU A 172 -20.77 -26.98 -0.27
C LEU A 172 -19.90 -25.77 -0.69
N ASN A 173 -19.00 -25.95 -1.66
CA ASN A 173 -18.21 -24.86 -2.23
C ASN A 173 -19.09 -23.77 -2.85
N GLN A 174 -20.10 -24.16 -3.63
CA GLN A 174 -21.01 -23.21 -4.25
C GLN A 174 -21.86 -22.48 -3.21
N LEU A 175 -22.31 -23.16 -2.15
CA LEU A 175 -23.04 -22.51 -1.06
C LEU A 175 -22.18 -21.43 -0.38
N ARG A 176 -20.91 -21.72 -0.08
CA ARG A 176 -19.96 -20.72 0.42
C ARG A 176 -19.90 -19.50 -0.50
N ASP A 177 -19.68 -19.73 -1.79
CA ASP A 177 -19.53 -18.66 -2.78
C ASP A 177 -20.81 -17.83 -2.91
N MET A 178 -21.98 -18.48 -2.86
CA MET A 178 -23.28 -17.80 -2.87
C MET A 178 -23.47 -16.91 -1.64
N ILE A 179 -23.06 -17.36 -0.45
CA ILE A 179 -23.13 -16.55 0.78
C ILE A 179 -22.19 -15.35 0.67
N ASN A 180 -20.93 -15.56 0.29
CA ASN A 180 -19.94 -14.47 0.17
C ASN A 180 -20.33 -13.44 -0.91
N ASN A 181 -20.97 -13.88 -2.00
CA ASN A 181 -21.47 -12.98 -3.05
C ASN A 181 -22.74 -12.23 -2.63
N ALA A 182 -23.54 -12.80 -1.73
CA ALA A 182 -24.75 -12.17 -1.20
C ALA A 182 -24.47 -11.33 0.05
N ALA A 183 -23.29 -11.47 0.66
CA ALA A 183 -22.90 -10.73 1.85
C ALA A 183 -22.82 -9.24 1.56
N THR A 184 -23.38 -8.46 2.48
CA THR A 184 -23.43 -7.01 2.47
C THR A 184 -22.40 -6.43 3.44
N ASP A 185 -22.13 -5.13 3.29
CA ASP A 185 -21.50 -4.27 4.30
C ASP A 185 -22.59 -3.27 4.71
N SER A 186 -23.41 -3.65 5.69
CA SER A 186 -24.62 -2.90 6.05
C SER A 186 -24.32 -1.67 6.92
N ASN A 187 -23.19 -1.66 7.61
CA ASN A 187 -22.75 -0.60 8.51
C ASN A 187 -21.68 0.32 7.88
N ASN A 188 -21.27 0.06 6.64
CA ASN A 188 -20.30 0.83 5.88
C ASN A 188 -18.93 0.94 6.57
N ASP A 189 -18.53 -0.10 7.29
CA ASP A 189 -17.23 -0.17 7.96
C ASP A 189 -16.12 -0.75 7.05
N GLY A 190 -16.49 -1.16 5.83
CA GLY A 190 -15.58 -1.76 4.85
C GLY A 190 -15.38 -3.27 5.03
N GLU A 191 -16.07 -3.89 5.98
CA GLU A 191 -16.08 -5.33 6.21
C GLU A 191 -17.44 -5.94 5.80
N GLN A 192 -17.42 -7.20 5.37
CA GLN A 192 -18.66 -7.92 5.10
C GLN A 192 -19.31 -8.38 6.40
N ASP A 193 -20.63 -8.22 6.51
CA ASP A 193 -21.46 -8.60 7.66
C ASP A 193 -21.27 -10.10 8.04
N VAL A 194 -21.00 -10.95 7.04
CA VAL A 194 -20.65 -12.37 7.21
C VAL A 194 -19.63 -12.83 6.18
N ILE A 195 -18.71 -13.68 6.64
CA ILE A 195 -17.76 -14.40 5.79
C ILE A 195 -18.03 -15.90 5.91
N ALA A 196 -18.24 -16.54 4.77
CA ALA A 196 -18.35 -17.99 4.63
C ALA A 196 -17.02 -18.61 4.17
N SER A 197 -16.67 -19.74 4.78
CA SER A 197 -15.50 -20.55 4.44
C SER A 197 -15.85 -22.04 4.47
N VAL A 198 -15.06 -22.86 3.77
CA VAL A 198 -15.12 -24.32 3.90
C VAL A 198 -13.88 -24.77 4.66
N LEU A 199 -14.08 -25.33 5.85
CA LEU A 199 -13.00 -25.84 6.69
C LEU A 199 -12.86 -27.35 6.52
N TYR A 200 -11.62 -27.83 6.51
CA TYR A 200 -11.29 -29.26 6.56
C TYR A 200 -10.68 -29.58 7.92
N ASP A 201 -11.32 -30.48 8.68
CA ASP A 201 -10.90 -30.84 10.05
C ASP A 201 -9.87 -31.98 10.10
N GLY A 202 -9.39 -32.43 8.93
CA GLY A 202 -8.52 -33.60 8.79
C GLY A 202 -9.25 -34.88 8.38
N SER A 203 -10.59 -34.88 8.38
CA SER A 203 -11.42 -35.99 7.91
C SER A 203 -12.61 -35.54 7.06
N ASN A 204 -13.27 -34.45 7.43
CA ASN A 204 -14.48 -33.94 6.79
C ASN A 204 -14.37 -32.45 6.50
N TYR A 205 -15.26 -31.99 5.63
CA TYR A 205 -15.45 -30.60 5.23
C TYR A 205 -16.72 -30.06 5.85
N MET A 206 -16.69 -28.82 6.35
CA MET A 206 -17.86 -28.14 6.90
C MET A 206 -17.90 -26.68 6.48
N LEU A 207 -19.11 -26.13 6.34
CA LEU A 207 -19.31 -24.70 6.20
C LEU A 207 -18.96 -24.03 7.53
N SER A 208 -18.15 -22.98 7.50
CA SER A 208 -17.92 -22.08 8.62
C SER A 208 -18.43 -20.71 8.24
N LEU A 209 -19.27 -20.13 9.09
CA LEU A 209 -19.79 -18.77 8.95
C LEU A 209 -19.23 -17.95 10.11
N LYS A 210 -18.74 -16.76 9.81
CA LYS A 210 -18.19 -15.84 10.80
C LYS A 210 -18.79 -14.46 10.58
N SER A 211 -19.38 -13.88 11.63
CA SER A 211 -19.90 -12.50 11.59
C SER A 211 -18.79 -11.47 11.79
N GLN A 212 -19.16 -10.19 11.78
CA GLN A 212 -18.39 -9.12 12.43
C GLN A 212 -18.25 -9.37 13.95
N PHE A 213 -17.31 -8.66 14.60
CA PHE A 213 -17.10 -8.71 16.04
C PHE A 213 -18.30 -8.16 16.83
N GLY A 214 -18.42 -8.53 18.10
CA GLY A 214 -19.41 -7.95 19.00
C GLY A 214 -20.64 -8.82 19.24
N ALA A 215 -21.27 -8.63 20.40
CA ALA A 215 -22.47 -9.37 20.82
C ALA A 215 -23.74 -8.94 20.06
N ALA A 216 -23.71 -7.77 19.42
CA ALA A 216 -24.80 -7.29 18.59
C ALA A 216 -24.81 -7.91 17.17
N ASN A 217 -23.76 -8.64 16.80
CA ASN A 217 -23.56 -9.16 15.45
C ASN A 217 -23.68 -10.68 15.38
N GLU A 218 -24.30 -11.31 16.39
CA GLU A 218 -24.58 -12.73 16.35
C GLU A 218 -25.61 -13.06 15.27
N MET A 219 -25.38 -14.19 14.62
CA MET A 219 -26.16 -14.65 13.47
C MET A 219 -27.36 -15.44 13.95
N LYS A 220 -28.52 -15.14 13.38
CA LYS A 220 -29.69 -16.02 13.33
C LYS A 220 -29.81 -16.56 11.92
N ILE A 221 -29.90 -17.88 11.78
CA ILE A 221 -29.97 -18.52 10.47
C ILE A 221 -31.23 -19.38 10.40
N THR A 222 -32.11 -19.09 9.45
CA THR A 222 -33.22 -19.98 9.13
C THR A 222 -32.86 -20.85 7.93
N ASP A 223 -33.36 -22.08 7.92
CA ASP A 223 -33.11 -23.06 6.86
C ASP A 223 -34.43 -23.74 6.51
N ASN A 224 -35.00 -23.40 5.35
CA ASN A 224 -36.32 -23.90 4.96
C ASN A 224 -36.29 -25.33 4.37
N HIS A 225 -35.18 -26.06 4.49
CA HIS A 225 -35.09 -27.41 3.96
C HIS A 225 -36.15 -28.33 4.61
N ALA A 226 -37.12 -28.77 3.80
CA ALA A 226 -38.38 -29.37 4.25
C ALA A 226 -38.26 -30.55 5.24
N SER A 227 -37.14 -31.28 5.23
CA SER A 227 -36.92 -32.47 6.07
C SER A 227 -35.62 -32.45 6.88
N SER A 228 -34.78 -31.42 6.73
CA SER A 228 -33.41 -31.44 7.27
C SER A 228 -32.81 -30.03 7.33
N PRO A 229 -33.28 -29.17 8.25
CA PRO A 229 -32.80 -27.80 8.42
C PRO A 229 -31.43 -27.77 9.14
N VAL A 230 -30.46 -28.53 8.65
CA VAL A 230 -29.14 -28.73 9.28
C VAL A 230 -28.26 -27.47 9.29
N TYR A 231 -28.64 -26.43 8.55
CA TYR A 231 -27.99 -25.12 8.61
C TYR A 231 -28.80 -24.10 9.43
N ALA A 232 -29.87 -24.51 10.12
CA ALA A 232 -30.58 -23.60 11.01
C ALA A 232 -29.78 -23.29 12.28
N TYR A 233 -29.82 -22.03 12.68
CA TYR A 233 -29.45 -21.50 13.98
C TYR A 233 -30.56 -20.54 14.41
N ASP A 234 -31.72 -21.11 14.69
CA ASP A 234 -32.92 -20.43 15.17
C ASP A 234 -33.73 -21.39 16.04
N THR A 235 -34.45 -20.86 17.02
CA THR A 235 -35.28 -21.67 17.92
C THR A 235 -36.52 -22.25 17.22
N THR A 236 -37.01 -21.60 16.15
CA THR A 236 -38.23 -22.02 15.43
C THR A 236 -37.99 -23.26 14.57
N ASP A 237 -36.83 -23.31 13.93
CA ASP A 237 -36.45 -24.39 13.00
C ASP A 237 -35.70 -25.55 13.70
N GLY A 238 -35.30 -25.34 14.96
CA GLY A 238 -34.50 -26.26 15.75
C GLY A 238 -33.01 -26.16 15.41
N ALA A 239 -32.29 -25.24 16.06
CA ALA A 239 -30.88 -24.95 15.81
C ALA A 239 -30.00 -26.22 15.74
N GLN A 240 -29.39 -26.46 14.58
CA GLN A 240 -28.49 -27.59 14.29
C GLN A 240 -27.04 -27.15 14.03
N LEU A 241 -26.82 -25.89 13.65
CA LEU A 241 -25.47 -25.35 13.54
C LEU A 241 -24.79 -25.36 14.90
N THR A 242 -23.50 -25.68 14.91
CA THR A 242 -22.69 -25.67 16.13
C THR A 242 -22.04 -24.31 16.31
N GLN A 243 -22.30 -23.64 17.44
CA GLN A 243 -21.55 -22.46 17.83
C GLN A 243 -20.14 -22.85 18.28
N ARG A 244 -19.14 -22.30 17.60
CA ARG A 244 -17.71 -22.49 17.95
C ARG A 244 -17.18 -21.35 18.81
N VAL A 245 -17.64 -20.14 18.53
CA VAL A 245 -17.26 -18.91 19.25
C VAL A 245 -18.50 -18.02 19.31
N ALA A 246 -18.85 -17.54 20.50
CA ALA A 246 -19.93 -16.56 20.68
C ALA A 246 -19.49 -15.17 20.23
N GLY A 247 -20.44 -14.33 19.79
CA GLY A 247 -20.16 -12.91 19.55
C GLY A 247 -20.06 -12.20 20.90
N THR A 248 -18.94 -11.52 21.18
CA THR A 248 -18.80 -10.76 22.43
C THR A 248 -18.15 -9.42 22.16
N ASP A 249 -18.50 -8.42 22.97
CA ASP A 249 -17.89 -7.10 22.94
C ASP A 249 -16.54 -7.11 23.64
N SER A 250 -15.63 -6.25 23.21
CA SER A 250 -14.45 -5.91 23.99
C SER A 250 -14.88 -5.17 25.25
N SER A 251 -14.16 -5.41 26.34
CA SER A 251 -14.37 -4.74 27.61
C SER A 251 -13.04 -4.30 28.17
N PHE A 252 -12.95 -3.02 28.52
CA PHE A 252 -11.72 -2.42 29.03
C PHE A 252 -12.04 -1.27 29.97
N THR A 253 -11.03 -0.79 30.69
CA THR A 253 -11.14 0.40 31.53
C THR A 253 -10.11 1.43 31.13
N VAL A 254 -10.51 2.70 31.07
CA VAL A 254 -9.61 3.84 30.92
C VAL A 254 -9.73 4.71 32.17
N ASP A 255 -8.64 4.90 32.89
CA ASP A 255 -8.60 5.64 34.17
C ASP A 255 -9.66 5.16 35.18
N GLY A 256 -9.95 3.85 35.16
CA GLY A 256 -10.94 3.19 36.02
C GLY A 256 -12.38 3.23 35.53
N ILE A 257 -12.67 3.90 34.40
CA ILE A 257 -14.00 3.95 33.79
C ILE A 257 -14.14 2.73 32.87
N SER A 258 -15.12 1.87 33.17
CA SER A 258 -15.42 0.70 32.34
C SER A 258 -16.14 1.11 31.06
N MET A 259 -15.70 0.54 29.94
CA MET A 259 -16.21 0.77 28.60
C MET A 259 -16.33 -0.56 27.85
N THR A 260 -17.22 -0.59 26.87
CA THR A 260 -17.40 -1.71 25.94
C THR A 260 -17.47 -1.23 24.49
N ARG A 261 -16.96 -2.04 23.56
CA ARG A 261 -17.07 -1.82 22.11
C ARG A 261 -17.31 -3.15 21.41
N ASP A 262 -18.00 -3.10 20.29
CA ASP A 262 -18.22 -4.24 19.41
C ASP A 262 -16.95 -4.67 18.66
N SER A 263 -15.98 -3.76 18.49
CA SER A 263 -14.69 -4.02 17.85
C SER A 263 -13.50 -4.02 18.83
N ASN A 264 -12.37 -4.54 18.35
CA ASN A 264 -11.06 -4.40 18.98
C ASN A 264 -10.28 -3.19 18.46
N SER A 265 -10.75 -2.50 17.41
CA SER A 265 -10.21 -1.22 16.96
C SER A 265 -11.21 -0.12 17.35
N ILE A 266 -10.76 0.81 18.19
CA ILE A 266 -11.61 1.85 18.80
C ILE A 266 -11.10 3.22 18.35
N ASP A 267 -11.87 3.92 17.52
CA ASP A 267 -11.53 5.24 16.97
C ASP A 267 -12.36 6.40 17.56
N ASP A 268 -13.32 6.08 18.43
CA ASP A 268 -14.26 7.02 19.04
C ASP A 268 -13.91 7.40 20.50
N LEU A 269 -12.91 6.74 21.09
CA LEU A 269 -12.50 6.96 22.48
C LEU A 269 -11.90 8.35 22.68
N TYR A 270 -10.99 8.74 21.79
CA TYR A 270 -10.35 10.04 21.77
C TYR A 270 -10.36 10.57 20.34
N SER A 271 -10.77 11.82 20.16
CA SER A 271 -10.86 12.42 18.84
C SER A 271 -9.53 12.37 18.11
N GLY A 272 -9.53 11.72 16.93
CA GLY A 272 -8.34 11.58 16.10
C GLY A 272 -7.32 10.57 16.59
N MET A 273 -7.69 9.67 17.51
CA MET A 273 -6.84 8.55 17.95
C MET A 273 -7.54 7.22 17.69
N THR A 274 -6.77 6.19 17.36
CA THR A 274 -7.23 4.80 17.33
C THR A 274 -6.51 3.99 18.40
N LEU A 275 -7.28 3.25 19.18
CA LEU A 275 -6.82 2.26 20.14
C LEU A 275 -7.14 0.86 19.60
N ASP A 276 -6.14 0.05 19.32
CA ASP A 276 -6.33 -1.36 18.96
C ASP A 276 -5.98 -2.26 20.14
N LEU A 277 -6.94 -3.09 20.55
CA LEU A 277 -6.80 -4.07 21.62
C LEU A 277 -6.31 -5.39 21.03
N LEU A 278 -5.17 -5.88 21.50
CA LEU A 278 -4.51 -7.08 20.97
C LEU A 278 -4.56 -8.24 21.95
N LYS A 279 -4.56 -7.94 23.26
CA LYS A 279 -4.55 -8.95 24.32
C LYS A 279 -5.16 -8.39 25.62
N THR A 280 -5.67 -9.27 26.46
CA THR A 280 -6.11 -8.93 27.81
C THR A 280 -4.93 -8.60 28.72
N SER A 281 -5.14 -7.72 29.70
CA SER A 281 -4.14 -7.32 30.69
C SER A 281 -4.68 -7.47 32.11
N GLY A 282 -3.87 -8.07 32.98
CA GLY A 282 -4.17 -8.17 34.42
C GLY A 282 -3.80 -6.92 35.22
N THR A 283 -2.99 -6.05 34.63
CA THR A 283 -2.52 -4.78 35.20
C THR A 283 -2.73 -3.66 34.20
N ALA A 284 -2.84 -2.43 34.70
CA ALA A 284 -2.93 -1.26 33.85
C ALA A 284 -1.63 -1.03 33.07
N ILE A 285 -1.79 -0.68 31.80
CA ILE A 285 -0.74 -0.14 30.94
C ILE A 285 -1.01 1.34 30.70
N THR A 286 0.03 2.11 30.38
CA THR A 286 -0.15 3.54 30.09
C THR A 286 -0.28 3.75 28.59
N ILE A 287 -1.33 4.46 28.17
CA ILE A 287 -1.47 5.01 26.81
C ILE A 287 -1.20 6.51 26.85
N LYS A 288 -0.44 7.01 25.89
CA LYS A 288 -0.07 8.42 25.81
C LYS A 288 -0.25 8.98 24.43
N SER A 289 -0.52 10.27 24.37
CA SER A 289 -0.46 11.05 23.14
C SER A 289 0.39 12.28 23.42
N GLU A 290 1.44 12.50 22.64
CA GLU A 290 2.33 13.66 22.76
C GLU A 290 2.83 14.13 21.41
N VAL A 291 3.28 15.38 21.31
CA VAL A 291 3.83 15.92 20.07
C VAL A 291 5.12 15.19 19.70
N ASP A 292 5.22 14.69 18.48
CA ASP A 292 6.44 14.05 17.98
C ASP A 292 7.49 15.10 17.56
N LEU A 293 8.26 15.58 18.55
CA LEU A 293 9.32 16.58 18.34
C LEU A 293 10.52 16.02 17.57
N ASP A 294 10.75 14.72 17.61
CA ASP A 294 11.86 14.08 16.91
C ASP A 294 11.57 14.01 15.40
N ALA A 295 10.37 13.55 15.03
CA ALA A 295 9.93 13.56 13.64
C ALA A 295 9.88 14.99 13.06
N ALA A 296 9.49 15.96 13.89
CA ALA A 296 9.54 17.38 13.56
C ALA A 296 10.96 17.84 13.22
N GLN A 297 11.91 17.53 14.09
CA GLN A 297 13.30 17.93 13.93
C GLN A 297 13.90 17.27 12.68
N THR A 298 13.69 15.97 12.49
CA THR A 298 14.16 15.23 11.31
C THR A 298 13.61 15.83 10.02
N SER A 299 12.30 16.12 9.97
CA SER A 299 11.67 16.74 8.78
C SER A 299 12.31 18.08 8.42
N ILE A 300 12.60 18.92 9.43
CA ILE A 300 13.28 20.21 9.21
C ILE A 300 14.73 20.00 8.76
N GLN A 301 15.45 19.04 9.34
CA GLN A 301 16.84 18.72 8.95
C GLN A 301 16.92 18.22 7.51
N ASP A 302 16.00 17.35 7.09
CA ASP A 302 15.93 16.82 5.73
C ASP A 302 15.61 17.92 4.72
N PHE A 303 14.69 18.83 5.07
CA PHE A 303 14.42 20.03 4.27
C PHE A 303 15.67 20.90 4.08
N VAL A 304 16.37 21.24 5.17
CA VAL A 304 17.58 22.07 5.14
C VAL A 304 18.68 21.39 4.31
N THR A 305 18.87 20.09 4.49
CA THR A 305 19.87 19.31 3.75
C THR A 305 19.57 19.33 2.26
N THR A 306 18.33 19.03 1.86
CA THR A 306 17.94 19.00 0.46
C THR A 306 18.06 20.38 -0.19
N TYR A 307 17.69 21.45 0.52
CA TYR A 307 17.88 22.82 0.05
C TYR A 307 19.37 23.14 -0.20
N ASN A 308 20.24 22.78 0.74
CA ASN A 308 21.68 23.01 0.63
C ASN A 308 22.30 22.21 -0.53
N ASP A 309 21.81 21.00 -0.80
CA ASP A 309 22.23 20.18 -1.93
C ASP A 309 21.85 20.82 -3.26
N VAL A 310 20.62 21.30 -3.40
CA VAL A 310 20.18 22.05 -4.59
C VAL A 310 21.08 23.27 -4.81
N MET A 311 21.35 24.05 -3.76
CA MET A 311 22.18 25.26 -3.88
C MET A 311 23.63 24.95 -4.26
N THR A 312 24.19 23.87 -3.72
CA THR A 312 25.57 23.44 -4.03
C THR A 312 25.70 23.00 -5.48
N HIS A 313 24.78 22.19 -5.98
CA HIS A 313 24.77 21.74 -7.37
C HIS A 313 24.54 22.91 -8.35
N TRP A 314 23.71 23.88 -7.98
CA TRP A 314 23.53 25.11 -8.76
C TRP A 314 24.84 25.89 -8.90
N LYS A 315 25.59 26.09 -7.80
CA LYS A 315 26.89 26.76 -7.83
C LYS A 315 27.93 26.01 -8.68
N ILE A 316 27.93 24.68 -8.64
CA ILE A 316 28.82 23.86 -9.49
C ILE A 316 28.52 24.10 -10.98
N LEU A 317 27.24 24.17 -11.36
CA LEU A 317 26.82 24.45 -12.73
C LEU A 317 27.27 25.84 -13.20
N GLU A 318 27.15 26.86 -12.35
CA GLU A 318 27.65 28.21 -12.62
C GLU A 318 29.17 28.23 -12.84
N LEU A 319 29.93 27.52 -12.00
CA LEU A 319 31.39 27.42 -12.14
C LEU A 319 31.80 26.68 -13.43
N GLN A 320 31.11 25.59 -13.78
CA GLN A 320 31.38 24.86 -15.03
C GLN A 320 31.07 25.71 -16.27
N THR A 321 29.96 26.46 -16.26
CA THR A 321 29.62 27.37 -17.36
C THR A 321 30.59 28.53 -17.49
N MET A 322 31.14 29.05 -16.37
CA MET A 322 32.23 30.03 -16.41
C MET A 322 33.51 29.43 -16.99
N MET A 323 33.94 28.24 -16.56
CA MET A 323 35.14 27.56 -17.07
C MET A 323 35.06 27.23 -18.58
N MET A 324 33.88 26.85 -19.08
CA MET A 324 33.66 26.62 -20.52
C MET A 324 33.81 27.90 -21.35
N LYS A 325 33.37 29.05 -20.83
CA LYS A 325 33.54 30.35 -21.52
C LYS A 325 35.02 30.71 -21.62
N THR A 326 35.82 30.50 -20.57
CA THR A 326 37.26 30.77 -20.59
C THR A 326 38.03 29.81 -21.51
N ARG A 327 37.70 28.51 -21.54
CA ARG A 327 38.31 27.54 -22.47
C ARG A 327 38.05 27.89 -23.93
N ASN A 328 36.81 28.23 -24.28
CA ASN A 328 36.45 28.67 -25.63
C ASN A 328 37.14 29.99 -26.04
N PHE A 329 37.39 30.88 -25.08
CA PHE A 329 38.11 32.14 -25.33
C PHE A 329 39.59 31.89 -25.65
N SER A 330 40.23 30.95 -24.94
CA SER A 330 41.64 30.57 -25.15
C SER A 330 41.87 29.91 -26.52
N TRP A 331 40.99 29.00 -26.93
CA TRP A 331 41.07 28.34 -28.25
C TRP A 331 40.93 29.32 -29.42
N ARG A 332 40.02 30.31 -29.32
CA ARG A 332 39.86 31.35 -30.36
C ARG A 332 41.09 32.25 -30.50
N PHE A 333 41.86 32.43 -29.43
CA PHE A 333 43.14 33.16 -29.45
C PHE A 333 44.26 32.35 -30.11
N ILE A 334 44.32 31.04 -29.86
CA ILE A 334 45.33 30.14 -30.44
C ILE A 334 45.10 29.99 -31.95
N VAL A 335 43.87 29.71 -32.40
CA VAL A 335 43.57 29.54 -33.84
C VAL A 335 43.85 30.83 -34.64
N LYS A 336 43.60 32.02 -34.08
CA LYS A 336 43.96 33.30 -34.72
C LYS A 336 45.47 33.52 -34.86
N LYS A 337 46.28 32.93 -33.97
CA LYS A 337 47.74 33.09 -33.98
C LYS A 337 48.43 32.19 -35.02
N TYR A 338 47.77 31.14 -35.48
CA TYR A 338 48.27 30.18 -36.48
C TYR A 338 47.65 30.34 -37.87
N SER A 339 46.81 31.35 -38.09
CA SER A 339 46.13 31.64 -39.38
C SER A 339 46.72 32.84 -40.15
N LYS A 340 47.98 33.19 -39.90
CA LYS A 340 48.73 34.21 -40.68
C LYS A 340 50.08 33.67 -41.08
#